data_AF-A0A3A4P685-F1
#
_entry.id   AF-A0A3A4P685-F1
#
_cell.length_a   1.000
_cell.length_b   1.000
_cell.length_c   1.000
_cell.angle_alpha   90.00
_cell.angle_beta   90.00
_cell.angle_gamma   90.00
#
_symmetry.space_group_name_H-M   'P 1'
#
loop_
_entity.id
_entity.type
_entity.pdbx_description
1 polymer ?
#
loop_
_entity_poly.entity_id
_entity_poly.type
_entity_poly.pdbx_seq_one_letter_code
_entity_poly.pdbx_strand_id
1 'polypeptide(L)'
;MPCRKNPRFNLRRLLRFPLLSVKARPSAAGTTESEVLFELTGENPENRLFGRYDAADVRERLERAGLLRGLSERGYPDPVLVLGCAEPSEQRICLYAGEETRERLLLEVRLQLMNFHPRRPIGPFTEESSFRMLVIHWLTLSRPDGDFPLDRPRLPGQVRPGLGLLSELFALLSAFSRELSVDGVLDVPDHFHTALFYSRAFRYLDPAEEGRFQAIARDLAAVPIALASDAIREGCLFDRATGSPLSWVASEQVMSGRGPLRRFLRSEEYRTTRNRALADLRVVVNWDLYRRKIASRDVVEKSP
;
A
#
# COMPACT_ATOMS: atom_id res chain seq x y z
N MET A 1 -25.68 -33.03 1.79
CA MET A 1 -24.50 -32.35 1.22
C MET A 1 -24.45 -30.93 1.76
N PRO A 2 -23.52 -30.56 2.64
CA PRO A 2 -23.47 -29.22 3.19
C PRO A 2 -22.62 -28.31 2.30
N CYS A 3 -23.23 -27.19 1.91
CA CYS A 3 -22.64 -26.06 1.22
C CYS A 3 -21.41 -25.54 1.99
N ARG A 4 -20.23 -25.64 1.39
CA ARG A 4 -18.98 -25.10 1.93
C ARG A 4 -19.10 -23.58 1.96
N LYS A 5 -19.30 -23.03 3.16
CA LYS A 5 -19.15 -21.60 3.45
C LYS A 5 -17.74 -21.18 3.03
N ASN A 6 -17.65 -20.20 2.13
CA ASN A 6 -16.42 -19.48 1.82
C ASN A 6 -15.75 -19.03 3.13
N PRO A 7 -14.43 -19.21 3.30
CA PRO A 7 -13.76 -18.73 4.50
C PRO A 7 -13.86 -17.21 4.51
N ARG A 8 -14.51 -16.67 5.57
CA ARG A 8 -14.43 -15.25 5.90
C ARG A 8 -12.95 -14.89 6.00
N PHE A 9 -12.47 -14.07 5.06
CA PHE A 9 -11.11 -13.53 5.08
C PHE A 9 -10.91 -12.78 6.39
N ASN A 10 -10.17 -13.37 7.32
CA ASN A 10 -9.88 -12.75 8.61
C ASN A 10 -8.83 -11.65 8.40
N LEU A 11 -9.30 -10.42 8.33
CA LEU A 11 -8.56 -9.18 8.08
C LEU A 11 -7.38 -8.94 9.01
N ARG A 12 -7.35 -9.55 10.19
CA ARG A 12 -6.23 -9.43 11.13
C ARG A 12 -4.92 -10.05 10.61
N ARG A 13 -4.98 -10.84 9.53
CA ARG A 13 -3.86 -11.69 9.11
C ARG A 13 -3.09 -11.22 7.86
N LEU A 14 -3.49 -10.13 7.21
CA LEU A 14 -2.93 -9.78 5.89
C LEU A 14 -1.91 -8.63 5.87
N LEU A 15 -1.75 -7.83 6.93
CA LEU A 15 -0.59 -6.95 7.09
C LEU A 15 -0.18 -6.95 8.57
N ARG A 16 0.89 -7.68 8.90
CA ARG A 16 1.50 -7.60 10.23
C ARG A 16 2.45 -6.42 10.22
N PHE A 17 1.91 -5.23 10.37
CA PHE A 17 2.71 -4.01 10.42
C PHE A 17 3.81 -4.13 11.50
N PRO A 18 5.10 -4.12 11.12
CA PRO A 18 6.20 -4.42 12.04
C PRO A 18 6.30 -3.44 13.21
N LEU A 19 6.02 -2.16 12.98
CA LEU A 19 6.19 -1.06 13.91
C LEU A 19 4.88 -0.61 14.55
N LEU A 20 3.75 -1.29 14.30
CA LEU A 20 2.42 -0.70 14.45
C LEU A 20 1.55 -1.45 15.47
N SER A 21 0.99 -0.71 16.44
CA SER A 21 -0.07 -1.22 17.31
C SER A 21 -1.34 -0.37 17.23
N VAL A 22 -2.49 -1.03 17.40
CA VAL A 22 -3.83 -0.40 17.37
C VAL A 22 -4.26 -0.10 18.80
N LYS A 23 -4.62 1.15 19.10
CA LYS A 23 -5.32 1.52 20.35
C LYS A 23 -6.42 2.54 20.04
N ALA A 24 -7.54 2.45 20.76
CA ALA A 24 -8.63 3.42 20.68
C ALA A 24 -8.30 4.69 21.48
N ARG A 25 -8.69 5.86 20.97
CA ARG A 25 -8.63 7.16 21.66
C ARG A 25 -9.75 8.08 21.15
N PRO A 26 -10.25 9.06 21.93
CA PRO A 26 -11.33 9.96 21.51
C PRO A 26 -10.89 10.98 20.45
N SER A 27 -11.84 11.44 19.63
CA SER A 27 -11.62 12.31 18.46
C SER A 27 -11.19 13.75 18.81
N ALA A 28 -10.58 14.44 17.83
CA ALA A 28 -10.17 15.84 17.88
C ALA A 28 -11.20 16.76 17.16
N ALA A 29 -11.15 18.06 17.45
CA ALA A 29 -12.17 19.05 17.03
C ALA A 29 -12.36 19.18 15.50
N GLY A 30 -13.62 19.20 15.05
CA GLY A 30 -14.03 19.35 13.63
C GLY A 30 -14.91 18.21 13.08
N THR A 31 -15.18 17.18 13.89
CA THR A 31 -15.92 15.96 13.53
C THR A 31 -17.43 16.20 13.44
N THR A 32 -18.09 15.72 12.38
CA THR A 32 -19.56 15.74 12.27
C THR A 32 -20.20 14.74 13.24
N GLU A 33 -21.47 14.93 13.59
CA GLU A 33 -22.18 14.02 14.50
C GLU A 33 -22.23 12.57 13.95
N SER A 34 -22.36 12.41 12.63
CA SER A 34 -22.34 11.10 11.97
C SER A 34 -20.95 10.45 12.02
N GLU A 35 -19.87 11.21 11.88
CA GLU A 35 -18.50 10.71 12.05
C GLU A 35 -18.25 10.25 13.50
N VAL A 36 -18.70 11.03 14.49
CA VAL A 36 -18.57 10.65 15.91
C VAL A 36 -19.38 9.40 16.20
N LEU A 37 -20.63 9.33 15.74
CA LEU A 37 -21.49 8.17 15.93
C LEU A 37 -20.87 6.93 15.29
N PHE A 38 -20.33 7.05 14.08
CA PHE A 38 -19.67 5.95 13.38
C PHE A 38 -18.40 5.49 14.10
N GLU A 39 -17.55 6.40 14.58
CA GLU A 39 -16.35 6.06 15.36
C GLU A 39 -16.70 5.36 16.69
N LEU A 40 -17.80 5.74 17.34
CA LEU A 40 -18.19 5.23 18.66
C LEU A 40 -19.02 3.94 18.62
N THR A 41 -19.98 3.86 17.70
CA THR A 41 -20.97 2.76 17.64
C THR A 41 -20.67 1.76 16.53
N GLY A 42 -19.91 2.18 15.52
CA GLY A 42 -19.70 1.41 14.30
C GLY A 42 -20.89 1.40 13.34
N GLU A 43 -21.99 2.08 13.67
CA GLU A 43 -23.18 2.12 12.83
C GLU A 43 -22.99 3.09 11.65
N ASN A 44 -23.22 2.58 10.43
CA ASN A 44 -23.18 3.37 9.20
C ASN A 44 -24.32 2.98 8.25
N PRO A 45 -25.59 3.22 8.63
CA PRO A 45 -26.74 2.82 7.83
C PRO A 45 -26.78 3.47 6.45
N GLU A 46 -26.15 4.65 6.30
CA GLU A 46 -26.09 5.40 5.05
C GLU A 46 -24.92 5.01 4.14
N ASN A 47 -24.10 4.03 4.55
CA ASN A 47 -22.93 3.54 3.79
C ASN A 47 -21.96 4.67 3.37
N ARG A 48 -21.80 5.69 4.20
CA ARG A 48 -20.90 6.82 3.94
C ARG A 48 -19.46 6.45 4.22
N LEU A 49 -18.55 6.78 3.31
CA LEU A 49 -17.12 6.60 3.54
C LEU A 49 -16.67 7.45 4.73
N PHE A 50 -16.06 6.80 5.72
CA PHE A 50 -15.68 7.36 7.01
C PHE A 50 -16.84 8.00 7.80
N GLY A 51 -18.08 7.59 7.54
CA GLY A 51 -19.27 8.22 8.15
C GLY A 51 -19.55 9.65 7.67
N ARG A 52 -18.85 10.10 6.62
CA ARG A 52 -18.87 11.50 6.14
C ARG A 52 -19.29 11.64 4.69
N TYR A 53 -18.66 10.88 3.79
CA TYR A 53 -18.79 11.11 2.34
C TYR A 53 -19.73 10.10 1.69
N ASP A 54 -20.77 10.56 0.99
CA ASP A 54 -21.56 9.65 0.16
C ASP A 54 -20.90 9.36 -1.19
N ALA A 55 -21.59 8.58 -2.03
CA ALA A 55 -21.09 8.22 -3.35
C ALA A 55 -20.88 9.44 -4.28
N ALA A 56 -21.70 10.50 -4.15
CA ALA A 56 -21.55 11.70 -4.97
C ALA A 56 -20.30 12.49 -4.53
N ASP A 57 -20.11 12.65 -3.21
CA ASP A 57 -18.91 13.25 -2.63
C ASP A 57 -17.62 12.54 -3.07
N VAL A 58 -17.63 11.20 -3.03
CA VAL A 58 -16.47 10.39 -3.44
C VAL A 58 -16.25 10.51 -4.94
N ARG A 59 -17.30 10.51 -5.75
CA ARG A 59 -17.21 10.70 -7.22
C ARG A 59 -16.60 12.05 -7.58
N GLU A 60 -16.98 13.15 -6.92
CA GLU A 60 -16.37 14.46 -7.14
C GLU A 60 -14.86 14.43 -6.85
N ARG A 61 -14.45 13.78 -5.76
CA ARG A 61 -13.04 13.67 -5.38
C ARG A 61 -12.24 12.81 -6.35
N LEU A 62 -12.83 11.73 -6.87
CA LEU A 62 -12.23 10.91 -7.92
C LEU A 62 -12.00 11.71 -9.21
N GLU A 63 -12.97 12.55 -9.61
CA GLU A 63 -12.83 13.46 -10.75
C GLU A 63 -11.70 14.48 -10.52
N ARG A 64 -11.72 15.16 -9.37
CA ARG A 64 -10.70 16.17 -9.02
C ARG A 64 -9.29 15.60 -8.88
N ALA A 65 -9.17 14.34 -8.48
CA ALA A 65 -7.90 13.61 -8.44
C ALA A 65 -7.42 13.17 -9.83
N GLY A 66 -8.26 13.27 -10.87
CA GLY A 66 -7.95 12.87 -12.24
C GLY A 66 -8.19 11.38 -12.53
N LEU A 67 -8.73 10.62 -11.58
CA LEU A 67 -8.94 9.17 -11.75
C LEU A 67 -9.96 8.87 -12.84
N LEU A 68 -11.11 9.55 -12.83
CA LEU A 68 -12.18 9.31 -13.81
C LEU A 68 -11.75 9.71 -15.23
N ARG A 69 -11.09 10.87 -15.37
CA ARG A 69 -10.44 11.27 -16.63
C ARG A 69 -9.42 10.22 -17.10
N GLY A 70 -8.52 9.80 -16.23
CA GLY A 70 -7.48 8.82 -16.56
C GLY A 70 -8.04 7.45 -16.94
N LEU A 71 -9.17 7.04 -16.36
CA LEU A 71 -9.91 5.84 -16.73
C LEU A 71 -10.58 5.99 -18.10
N SER A 72 -11.22 7.14 -18.35
CA SER A 72 -11.84 7.45 -19.65
C SER A 72 -10.82 7.40 -20.79
N GLU A 73 -9.65 8.02 -20.63
CA GLU A 73 -8.53 7.96 -21.58
C GLU A 73 -8.01 6.54 -21.85
N ARG A 74 -8.33 5.57 -20.98
CA ARG A 74 -7.96 4.16 -21.09
C ARG A 74 -9.11 3.26 -21.56
N GLY A 75 -10.21 3.84 -22.02
CA GLY A 75 -11.36 3.12 -22.56
C GLY A 75 -12.42 2.71 -21.53
N TYR A 76 -12.39 3.31 -20.33
CA TYR A 76 -13.36 3.05 -19.26
C TYR A 76 -14.15 4.32 -18.92
N PRO A 77 -14.99 4.82 -19.84
CA PRO A 77 -15.85 5.96 -19.55
C PRO A 77 -16.93 5.56 -18.54
N ASP A 78 -17.18 6.43 -17.57
CA ASP A 78 -18.19 6.27 -16.51
C ASP A 78 -18.15 4.93 -15.75
N PRO A 79 -17.09 4.67 -14.96
CA PRO A 79 -17.02 3.48 -14.15
C PRO A 79 -18.10 3.46 -13.05
N VAL A 80 -18.61 2.28 -12.73
CA VAL A 80 -19.54 2.08 -11.61
C VAL A 80 -18.79 2.23 -10.31
N LEU A 81 -19.23 3.19 -9.48
CA LEU A 81 -18.68 3.45 -8.15
C LEU A 81 -19.50 2.70 -7.11
N VAL A 82 -18.83 1.88 -6.31
CA VAL A 82 -19.43 1.15 -5.19
C VAL A 82 -18.63 1.44 -3.93
N LEU A 83 -19.34 1.81 -2.87
CA LEU A 83 -18.79 2.00 -1.54
C LEU A 83 -19.15 0.81 -0.66
N GLY A 84 -18.18 0.34 0.12
CA GLY A 84 -18.40 -0.67 1.17
C GLY A 84 -17.90 -0.11 2.49
N CYS A 85 -18.80 0.47 3.28
CA CYS A 85 -18.43 1.30 4.44
C CYS A 85 -19.12 0.85 5.74
N ALA A 86 -19.78 -0.30 5.73
CA ALA A 86 -20.51 -0.82 6.89
C ALA A 86 -19.62 -1.02 8.14
N GLU A 87 -18.34 -1.37 7.94
CA GLU A 87 -17.41 -1.68 9.04
C GLU A 87 -16.36 -0.56 9.19
N PRO A 88 -16.19 0.09 10.36
CA PRO A 88 -15.19 1.14 10.56
C PRO A 88 -13.75 0.71 10.26
N SER A 89 -13.45 -0.56 10.53
CA SER A 89 -12.14 -1.15 10.26
C SER A 89 -11.88 -1.42 8.77
N GLU A 90 -12.90 -1.28 7.93
CA GLU A 90 -12.84 -1.54 6.50
C GLU A 90 -13.70 -0.57 5.70
N GLN A 91 -13.06 0.44 5.12
CA GLN A 91 -13.68 1.46 4.30
C GLN A 91 -13.25 1.25 2.85
N ARG A 92 -14.18 0.85 1.98
CA ARG A 92 -13.86 0.40 0.62
C ARG A 92 -14.40 1.35 -0.43
N ILE A 93 -13.54 1.70 -1.40
CA ILE A 93 -13.93 2.35 -2.64
C ILE A 93 -13.59 1.40 -3.79
N CYS A 94 -14.59 1.03 -4.58
CA CYS A 94 -14.42 0.23 -5.79
C CYS A 94 -14.88 0.99 -7.03
N LEU A 95 -14.12 0.87 -8.12
CA LEU A 95 -14.55 1.25 -9.46
C LEU A 95 -14.56 0.02 -10.37
N TYR A 96 -15.65 -0.15 -11.11
CA TYR A 96 -15.83 -1.24 -12.06
C TYR A 96 -16.09 -0.73 -13.47
N ALA A 97 -15.64 -1.49 -14.46
CA ALA A 97 -15.90 -1.21 -15.87
C ALA A 97 -17.30 -1.74 -16.26
N GLY A 98 -18.32 -0.90 -16.14
CA GLY A 98 -19.70 -1.21 -16.53
C GLY A 98 -20.49 -2.00 -15.48
N GLU A 99 -20.03 -3.19 -15.09
CA GLU A 99 -20.76 -4.06 -14.16
C GLU A 99 -19.96 -4.34 -12.88
N GLU A 100 -20.64 -4.45 -11.74
CA GLU A 100 -20.05 -4.76 -10.43
C GLU A 100 -19.64 -6.24 -10.32
N THR A 101 -18.60 -6.63 -11.04
CA THR A 101 -18.05 -7.99 -11.01
C THR A 101 -16.55 -7.98 -10.79
N ARG A 102 -16.01 -9.06 -10.21
CA ARG A 102 -14.58 -9.15 -9.88
C ARG A 102 -13.70 -9.06 -11.13
N GLU A 103 -14.22 -9.53 -12.26
CA GLU A 103 -13.60 -9.55 -13.59
C GLU A 103 -13.47 -8.13 -14.14
N ARG A 104 -14.45 -7.27 -13.87
CA ARG A 104 -14.52 -5.88 -14.35
C ARG A 104 -13.93 -4.86 -13.36
N LEU A 105 -13.36 -5.30 -12.24
CA LEU A 105 -12.74 -4.43 -11.24
C LEU A 105 -11.55 -3.64 -11.81
N LEU A 106 -11.66 -2.31 -11.80
CA LEU A 106 -10.63 -1.35 -12.21
C LEU A 106 -9.79 -0.87 -11.03
N LEU A 107 -10.47 -0.48 -9.96
CA LEU A 107 -9.86 0.08 -8.75
C LEU A 107 -10.52 -0.56 -7.53
N GLU A 108 -9.70 -0.97 -6.58
CA GLU A 108 -10.15 -1.25 -5.22
C GLU A 108 -9.15 -0.64 -4.26
N VAL A 109 -9.62 0.20 -3.34
CA VAL A 109 -8.83 0.64 -2.19
C VAL A 109 -9.61 0.35 -0.92
N ARG A 110 -8.95 -0.34 0.01
CA ARG A 110 -9.48 -0.63 1.35
C ARG A 110 -8.68 0.17 2.36
N LEU A 111 -9.39 1.00 3.10
CA LEU A 111 -8.84 2.00 4.00
C LEU A 111 -9.34 1.76 5.42
N GLN A 112 -8.58 2.24 6.39
CA GLN A 112 -9.00 2.33 7.78
C GLN A 112 -8.51 3.63 8.40
N LEU A 113 -9.38 4.31 9.13
CA LEU A 113 -8.97 5.41 10.00
C LEU A 113 -8.59 4.84 11.37
N MET A 114 -7.36 5.06 11.82
CA MET A 114 -6.93 4.55 13.13
C MET A 114 -5.80 5.37 13.75
N ASN A 115 -5.63 5.24 15.07
CA ASN A 115 -4.48 5.76 15.79
C ASN A 115 -3.33 4.76 15.75
N PHE A 116 -2.27 5.15 15.06
CA PHE A 116 -1.00 4.45 14.98
C PHE A 116 -0.11 4.78 16.17
N HIS A 117 0.39 3.74 16.84
CA HIS A 117 1.46 3.84 17.85
C HIS A 117 2.69 3.04 17.40
N PRO A 118 3.90 3.63 17.44
CA PRO A 118 5.15 2.89 17.26
C PRO A 118 5.27 1.75 18.29
N ARG A 119 5.75 0.58 17.87
CA ARG A 119 6.08 -0.56 18.75
C ARG A 119 7.48 -0.49 19.35
N ARG A 120 8.29 0.44 18.85
CA ARG A 120 9.63 0.76 19.32
C ARG A 120 9.89 2.24 19.04
N PRO A 121 10.87 2.86 19.70
CA PRO A 121 11.26 4.22 19.37
C PRO A 121 11.71 4.38 17.91
N ILE A 122 11.27 5.44 17.25
CA ILE A 122 11.66 5.80 15.88
C ILE A 122 11.99 7.29 15.86
N GLY A 123 13.29 7.61 15.84
CA GLY A 123 13.77 8.98 16.01
C GLY A 123 13.21 9.62 17.30
N PRO A 124 12.46 10.73 17.21
CA PRO A 124 11.91 11.42 18.38
C PRO A 124 10.64 10.76 18.94
N PHE A 125 10.09 9.74 18.28
CA PHE A 125 8.81 9.14 18.65
C PHE A 125 9.02 7.92 19.52
N THR A 126 8.31 7.86 20.65
CA THR A 126 8.27 6.73 21.59
C THR A 126 7.03 5.87 21.36
N GLU A 127 6.88 4.77 22.10
CA GLU A 127 5.69 3.91 22.06
C GLU A 127 4.41 4.62 22.55
N GLU A 128 4.56 5.75 23.25
CA GLU A 128 3.46 6.61 23.68
C GLU A 128 3.02 7.60 22.61
N SER A 129 3.85 7.80 21.57
CA SER A 129 3.49 8.63 20.43
C SER A 129 2.30 8.04 19.68
N SER A 130 1.39 8.90 19.26
CA SER A 130 0.17 8.51 18.55
C SER A 130 0.01 9.39 17.32
N PHE A 131 -0.30 8.77 16.19
CA PHE A 131 -0.60 9.46 14.95
C PHE A 131 -1.96 8.98 14.43
N ARG A 132 -2.86 9.90 14.10
CA ARG A 132 -4.08 9.55 13.38
C ARG A 132 -3.70 9.28 11.94
N MET A 133 -3.96 8.07 11.45
CA MET A 133 -3.51 7.61 10.14
C MET A 133 -4.68 7.11 9.30
N LEU A 134 -4.60 7.39 8.01
CA LEU A 134 -5.37 6.68 6.99
C LEU A 134 -4.53 5.49 6.50
N VAL A 135 -4.86 4.29 6.96
CA VAL A 135 -4.11 3.07 6.66
C VAL A 135 -4.67 2.41 5.41
N ILE A 136 -3.80 2.06 4.47
CA ILE A 136 -4.12 1.27 3.28
C ILE A 136 -3.94 -0.21 3.64
N HIS A 137 -5.03 -0.97 3.56
CA HIS A 137 -5.01 -2.43 3.75
C HIS A 137 -4.93 -3.20 2.43
N TRP A 138 -5.40 -2.57 1.36
CA TRP A 138 -5.41 -3.14 0.03
C TRP A 138 -5.50 -2.04 -1.00
N LEU A 139 -4.75 -2.20 -2.08
CA LEU A 139 -4.79 -1.29 -3.22
C LEU A 139 -4.62 -2.10 -4.50
N THR A 140 -5.57 -1.98 -5.41
CA THR A 140 -5.52 -2.56 -6.74
C THR A 140 -5.90 -1.51 -7.77
N LEU A 141 -5.11 -1.44 -8.85
CA LEU A 141 -5.37 -0.66 -10.05
C LEU A 141 -5.10 -1.56 -11.25
N SER A 142 -6.14 -2.15 -11.82
CA SER A 142 -6.00 -3.21 -12.82
C SER A 142 -6.79 -2.92 -14.08
N ARG A 143 -6.20 -3.25 -15.23
CA ARG A 143 -6.88 -3.24 -16.53
C ARG A 143 -7.56 -4.60 -16.72
N PRO A 144 -8.90 -4.70 -16.69
CA PRO A 144 -9.61 -5.97 -16.81
C PRO A 144 -9.41 -6.65 -18.17
N ASP A 145 -9.31 -5.85 -19.25
CA ASP A 145 -9.28 -6.34 -20.64
C ASP A 145 -7.86 -6.44 -21.23
N GLY A 146 -6.82 -6.31 -20.40
CA GLY A 146 -5.44 -6.23 -20.86
C GLY A 146 -4.66 -7.52 -20.65
N ASP A 147 -3.84 -7.85 -21.64
CA ASP A 147 -2.76 -8.82 -21.50
C ASP A 147 -1.46 -8.15 -21.01
N PHE A 148 -0.56 -8.96 -20.44
CA PHE A 148 0.78 -8.49 -20.08
C PHE A 148 1.66 -8.41 -21.32
N PRO A 149 2.14 -7.21 -21.71
CA PRO A 149 3.05 -7.10 -22.83
C PRO A 149 4.44 -7.61 -22.43
N LEU A 150 5.25 -8.00 -23.42
CA LEU A 150 6.59 -8.57 -23.21
C LEU A 150 7.54 -7.63 -22.46
N ASP A 151 7.41 -6.32 -22.68
CA ASP A 151 8.23 -5.28 -22.05
C ASP A 151 7.76 -4.91 -20.62
N ARG A 152 6.54 -5.33 -20.24
CA ARG A 152 5.99 -5.16 -18.89
C ARG A 152 5.37 -6.48 -18.41
N PRO A 153 6.20 -7.49 -18.15
CA PRO A 153 5.73 -8.77 -17.69
C PRO A 153 5.06 -8.64 -16.32
N ARG A 154 4.28 -9.67 -15.99
CA ARG A 154 3.57 -9.79 -14.72
C ARG A 154 4.52 -9.66 -13.52
N LEU A 155 4.18 -8.77 -12.59
CA LEU A 155 4.88 -8.63 -11.31
C LEU A 155 4.42 -9.71 -10.30
N PRO A 156 5.24 -10.05 -9.30
CA PRO A 156 4.82 -10.94 -8.22
C PRO A 156 3.51 -10.49 -7.57
N GLY A 157 2.55 -11.41 -7.40
CA GLY A 157 1.23 -11.13 -6.82
C GLY A 157 0.26 -10.38 -7.73
N GLN A 158 0.72 -9.79 -8.83
CA GLN A 158 -0.14 -9.12 -9.81
C GLN A 158 -0.97 -10.16 -10.59
N VAL A 159 -2.26 -9.95 -10.79
CA VAL A 159 -3.12 -10.86 -11.59
C VAL A 159 -3.43 -10.28 -12.96
N ARG A 160 -3.53 -8.96 -13.06
CA ARG A 160 -3.83 -8.23 -14.30
C ARG A 160 -2.90 -7.02 -14.49
N PRO A 161 -2.68 -6.55 -15.73
CA PRO A 161 -1.83 -5.38 -15.99
C PRO A 161 -2.30 -4.15 -15.21
N GLY A 162 -1.36 -3.31 -14.82
CA GLY A 162 -1.66 -2.08 -14.08
C GLY A 162 -2.33 -1.02 -14.96
N LEU A 163 -3.23 -0.21 -14.37
CA LEU A 163 -3.81 0.96 -15.06
C LEU A 163 -2.81 2.10 -15.21
N GLY A 164 -1.79 2.17 -14.35
CA GLY A 164 -0.85 3.29 -14.33
C GLY A 164 -1.50 4.61 -13.91
N LEU A 165 -2.42 4.55 -12.93
CA LEU A 165 -3.13 5.70 -12.34
C LEU A 165 -2.78 5.89 -10.86
N LEU A 166 -1.57 5.47 -10.47
CA LEU A 166 -1.15 5.48 -9.06
C LEU A 166 -0.95 6.91 -8.56
N SER A 167 -0.50 7.83 -9.42
CA SER A 167 -0.36 9.26 -9.09
C SER A 167 -1.69 9.91 -8.70
N GLU A 168 -2.72 9.64 -9.49
CA GLU A 168 -4.08 10.13 -9.31
C GLU A 168 -4.70 9.52 -8.04
N LEU A 169 -4.46 8.24 -7.80
CA LEU A 169 -4.86 7.61 -6.54
C LEU A 169 -4.16 8.21 -5.32
N PHE A 170 -2.87 8.52 -5.40
CA PHE A 170 -2.17 9.23 -4.31
C PHE A 170 -2.68 10.65 -4.12
N ALA A 171 -3.10 11.34 -5.20
CA ALA A 171 -3.74 12.64 -5.09
C ALA A 171 -5.08 12.55 -4.33
N LEU A 172 -5.91 11.53 -4.62
CA LEU A 172 -7.14 11.23 -3.88
C LEU A 172 -6.86 10.99 -2.39
N LEU A 173 -5.92 10.10 -2.07
CA LEU A 173 -5.57 9.77 -0.68
C LEU A 173 -4.99 10.98 0.07
N SER A 174 -4.24 11.83 -0.62
CA SER A 174 -3.73 13.09 -0.08
C SER A 174 -4.87 14.08 0.22
N ALA A 175 -5.92 14.11 -0.61
CA ALA A 175 -7.11 14.93 -0.36
C ALA A 175 -7.85 14.45 0.89
N PHE A 176 -8.16 13.14 0.98
CA PHE A 176 -8.78 12.57 2.18
C PHE A 176 -7.92 12.82 3.43
N SER A 177 -6.60 12.67 3.34
CA SER A 177 -5.71 12.91 4.47
C SER A 177 -5.82 14.35 5.01
N ARG A 178 -5.96 15.34 4.12
CA ARG A 178 -6.16 16.74 4.52
C ARG A 178 -7.55 16.98 5.12
N GLU A 179 -8.60 16.48 4.47
CA GLU A 179 -9.98 16.73 4.87
C GLU A 179 -10.37 16.05 6.18
N LEU A 180 -9.82 14.86 6.43
CA LEU A 180 -9.97 14.12 7.68
C LEU A 180 -8.97 14.57 8.76
N SER A 181 -8.10 15.55 8.46
CA SER A 181 -7.09 16.07 9.38
C SER A 181 -6.25 14.97 10.06
N VAL A 182 -5.79 13.99 9.27
CA VAL A 182 -4.91 12.91 9.75
C VAL A 182 -3.43 13.30 9.55
N ASP A 183 -2.54 12.68 10.32
CA ASP A 183 -1.10 12.93 10.28
C ASP A 183 -0.45 12.42 8.98
N GLY A 184 -1.04 11.40 8.36
CA GLY A 184 -0.62 10.88 7.07
C GLY A 184 -1.41 9.68 6.58
N VAL A 185 -0.99 9.18 5.42
CA VAL A 185 -1.46 7.92 4.83
C VAL A 185 -0.36 6.88 4.99
N LEU A 186 -0.69 5.70 5.48
CA LEU A 186 0.27 4.65 5.80
C LEU A 186 0.00 3.39 4.99
N ASP A 187 1.05 2.76 4.49
CA ASP A 187 1.03 1.46 3.81
C ASP A 187 2.21 0.59 4.28
N VAL A 188 2.10 -0.73 4.15
CA VAL A 188 3.23 -1.66 4.31
C VAL A 188 3.33 -2.49 3.02
N PRO A 189 4.24 -2.11 2.10
CA PRO A 189 4.36 -2.80 0.83
C PRO A 189 5.05 -4.17 1.01
N ASP A 190 4.31 -5.24 0.71
CA ASP A 190 4.79 -6.62 0.85
C ASP A 190 5.86 -7.02 -0.19
N HIS A 191 5.95 -6.28 -1.30
CA HIS A 191 6.87 -6.58 -2.39
C HIS A 191 7.76 -5.38 -2.73
N PHE A 192 8.98 -5.67 -3.21
CA PHE A 192 9.95 -4.66 -3.61
C PHE A 192 9.42 -3.68 -4.67
N HIS A 193 8.74 -4.16 -5.73
CA HIS A 193 8.18 -3.27 -6.76
C HIS A 193 7.11 -2.33 -6.18
N THR A 194 6.25 -2.79 -5.29
CA THR A 194 5.23 -1.95 -4.65
C THR A 194 5.89 -0.88 -3.82
N ALA A 195 6.90 -1.24 -3.01
CA ALA A 195 7.70 -0.29 -2.24
C ALA A 195 8.36 0.77 -3.13
N LEU A 196 8.89 0.36 -4.29
CA LEU A 196 9.50 1.24 -5.27
C LEU A 196 8.49 2.20 -5.90
N PHE A 197 7.31 1.71 -6.29
CA PHE A 197 6.24 2.56 -6.82
C PHE A 197 5.77 3.59 -5.78
N TYR A 198 5.63 3.18 -4.52
CA TYR A 198 5.13 4.02 -3.44
C TYR A 198 6.15 5.05 -2.98
N SER A 199 7.45 4.73 -3.04
CA SER A 199 8.54 5.65 -2.65
C SER A 199 8.58 6.99 -3.40
N ARG A 200 7.80 7.12 -4.48
CA ARG A 200 7.59 8.39 -5.20
C ARG A 200 6.81 9.42 -4.39
N ALA A 201 5.88 8.97 -3.54
CA ALA A 201 5.02 9.82 -2.72
C ALA A 201 5.17 9.54 -1.21
N PHE A 202 5.65 8.34 -0.86
CA PHE A 202 5.81 7.90 0.51
C PHE A 202 7.28 7.86 0.91
N ARG A 203 7.53 7.93 2.22
CA ARG A 203 8.84 7.75 2.85
C ARG A 203 8.71 6.63 3.87
N TYR A 204 9.75 5.85 4.11
CA TYR A 204 9.65 4.89 5.20
C TYR A 204 9.52 5.64 6.53
N LEU A 205 8.85 5.04 7.50
CA LEU A 205 8.81 5.59 8.84
C LEU A 205 10.17 5.43 9.53
N ASP A 206 10.80 4.26 9.38
CA ASP A 206 12.15 3.98 9.87
C ASP A 206 13.19 4.39 8.80
N PRO A 207 14.06 5.39 9.08
CA PRO A 207 15.06 5.83 8.11
C PRO A 207 16.08 4.74 7.76
N ALA A 208 16.36 3.79 8.66
CA ALA A 208 17.29 2.70 8.37
C ALA A 208 16.70 1.76 7.31
N GLU A 209 15.41 1.46 7.39
CA GLU A 209 14.70 0.68 6.36
C GLU A 209 14.64 1.43 5.03
N GLU A 210 14.45 2.76 5.04
CA GLU A 210 14.55 3.54 3.79
C GLU A 210 15.94 3.42 3.17
N GLY A 211 17.01 3.50 3.97
CA GLY A 211 18.38 3.39 3.49
C GLY A 211 18.67 2.01 2.88
N ARG A 212 18.23 0.94 3.54
CA ARG A 212 18.34 -0.44 3.00
C ARG A 212 17.59 -0.59 1.69
N PHE A 213 16.34 -0.13 1.63
CA PHE A 213 15.54 -0.13 0.40
C PHE A 213 16.26 0.62 -0.72
N GLN A 214 16.79 1.82 -0.45
CA GLN A 214 17.51 2.61 -1.46
C GLN A 214 18.81 1.93 -1.92
N ALA A 215 19.52 1.20 -1.04
CA ALA A 215 20.70 0.44 -1.44
C ALA A 215 20.34 -0.70 -2.40
N ILE A 216 19.23 -1.41 -2.11
CA ILE A 216 18.70 -2.45 -3.01
C ILE A 216 18.29 -1.82 -4.35
N ALA A 217 17.54 -0.72 -4.34
CA ALA A 217 17.12 -0.05 -5.57
C ALA A 217 18.30 0.47 -6.41
N ARG A 218 19.35 1.00 -5.76
CA ARG A 218 20.58 1.44 -6.42
C ARG A 218 21.29 0.27 -7.12
N ASP A 219 21.53 -0.81 -6.40
CA ASP A 219 22.34 -1.93 -6.92
C ASP A 219 21.58 -2.76 -7.96
N LEU A 220 20.24 -2.74 -7.93
CA LEU A 220 19.37 -3.42 -8.90
C LEU A 220 18.83 -2.49 -9.99
N ALA A 221 19.30 -1.25 -10.11
CA ALA A 221 18.76 -0.26 -11.06
C ALA A 221 18.83 -0.70 -12.54
N ALA A 222 19.81 -1.55 -12.89
CA ALA A 222 19.97 -2.09 -14.23
C ALA A 222 19.20 -3.41 -14.47
N VAL A 223 18.56 -3.96 -13.43
CA VAL A 223 17.79 -5.21 -13.51
C VAL A 223 16.33 -4.86 -13.78
N PRO A 224 15.66 -5.50 -14.77
CA PRO A 224 14.22 -5.30 -14.98
C PRO A 224 13.43 -5.53 -13.68
N ILE A 225 12.56 -4.58 -13.32
CA ILE A 225 11.88 -4.56 -12.01
C ILE A 225 11.11 -5.85 -11.68
N ALA A 226 10.50 -6.49 -12.70
CA ALA A 226 9.81 -7.76 -12.53
C ALA A 226 10.76 -8.88 -12.12
N LEU A 227 11.91 -8.97 -12.80
CA LEU A 227 12.95 -9.94 -12.50
C LEU A 227 13.58 -9.68 -11.12
N ALA A 228 13.89 -8.42 -10.80
CA ALA A 228 14.42 -8.03 -9.49
C ALA A 228 13.44 -8.40 -8.36
N SER A 229 12.16 -8.07 -8.52
CA SER A 229 11.13 -8.37 -7.52
C SER A 229 10.92 -9.86 -7.34
N ASP A 230 10.93 -10.63 -8.42
CA ASP A 230 10.77 -12.07 -8.37
C ASP A 230 11.98 -12.73 -7.71
N ALA A 231 13.20 -12.34 -8.08
CA ALA A 231 14.42 -12.85 -7.45
C ALA A 231 14.49 -12.54 -5.94
N ILE A 232 14.05 -11.35 -5.52
CA ILE A 232 13.93 -11.00 -4.10
C ILE A 232 12.91 -11.89 -3.39
N ARG A 233 11.72 -12.09 -3.99
CA ARG A 233 10.68 -12.98 -3.45
C ARG A 233 11.18 -14.41 -3.29
N GLU A 234 11.95 -14.89 -4.27
CA GLU A 234 12.59 -16.21 -4.26
C GLU A 234 13.80 -16.27 -3.32
N GLY A 235 14.07 -15.25 -2.49
CA GLY A 235 15.18 -15.26 -1.53
C GLY A 235 16.56 -15.34 -2.17
N CYS A 236 16.72 -14.75 -3.37
CA CYS A 236 17.97 -14.73 -4.12
C CYS A 236 18.76 -13.43 -3.95
N LEU A 237 18.34 -12.54 -3.05
CA LEU A 237 19.06 -11.31 -2.69
C LEU A 237 20.13 -11.63 -1.64
N PHE A 238 21.35 -11.15 -1.84
CA PHE A 238 22.49 -11.42 -0.96
C PHE A 238 23.23 -10.13 -0.63
N ASP A 239 23.76 -10.07 0.59
CA ASP A 239 24.75 -9.06 0.98
C ASP A 239 26.07 -9.37 0.29
N ARG A 240 26.61 -8.39 -0.45
CA ARG A 240 27.84 -8.57 -1.23
C ARG A 240 29.08 -8.67 -0.35
N ALA A 241 29.10 -8.02 0.80
CA ALA A 241 30.25 -8.02 1.70
C ALA A 241 30.34 -9.32 2.50
N THR A 242 29.21 -9.82 2.99
CA THR A 242 29.18 -11.02 3.85
C THR A 242 28.88 -12.32 3.10
N GLY A 243 28.34 -12.22 1.87
CA GLY A 243 27.88 -13.38 1.11
C GLY A 243 26.64 -14.07 1.70
N SER A 244 25.97 -13.43 2.66
CA SER A 244 24.80 -13.98 3.35
C SER A 244 23.49 -13.62 2.65
N PRO A 245 22.46 -14.48 2.67
CA PRO A 245 21.16 -14.17 2.10
C PRO A 245 20.48 -13.03 2.87
N LEU A 246 19.83 -12.13 2.14
CA LEU A 246 19.03 -11.03 2.67
C LEU A 246 17.55 -11.31 2.40
N SER A 247 16.73 -11.22 3.43
CA SER A 247 15.28 -11.28 3.31
C SER A 247 14.70 -9.90 3.03
N TRP A 248 13.68 -9.82 2.18
CA TRP A 248 12.85 -8.62 2.07
C TRP A 248 12.03 -8.45 3.35
N VAL A 249 12.11 -7.27 3.96
CA VAL A 249 11.34 -6.91 5.16
C VAL A 249 10.34 -5.84 4.77
N ALA A 250 9.07 -6.22 4.64
CA ALA A 250 7.98 -5.26 4.48
C ALA A 250 7.96 -4.30 5.68
N SER A 251 8.01 -2.99 5.41
CA SER A 251 8.14 -1.96 6.45
C SER A 251 7.28 -0.75 6.11
N GLU A 252 6.83 -0.02 7.12
CA GLU A 252 5.88 1.09 7.01
C GLU A 252 6.42 2.21 6.12
N GLN A 253 5.65 2.54 5.10
CA GLN A 253 5.79 3.74 4.29
C GLN A 253 4.66 4.71 4.61
N VAL A 254 4.99 6.00 4.72
CA VAL A 254 4.05 7.07 5.05
C VAL A 254 4.13 8.23 4.07
N MET A 255 2.98 8.63 3.55
CA MET A 255 2.77 9.92 2.91
C MET A 255 2.32 10.90 3.99
N SER A 256 3.28 11.67 4.52
CA SER A 256 3.02 12.59 5.64
C SER A 256 2.35 13.90 5.19
N GLY A 257 1.38 14.35 6.00
CA GLY A 257 0.65 15.60 5.79
C GLY A 257 1.36 16.81 6.41
N ARG A 258 1.00 17.19 7.63
CA ARG A 258 1.62 18.27 8.41
C ARG A 258 2.04 17.73 9.78
N GLY A 259 2.63 18.57 10.63
CA GLY A 259 2.90 18.21 12.02
C GLY A 259 4.25 17.51 12.29
N PRO A 260 4.40 16.88 13.46
CA PRO A 260 5.66 16.30 13.94
C PRO A 260 6.23 15.25 12.99
N LEU A 261 5.38 14.39 12.42
CA LEU A 261 5.81 13.32 11.53
C LEU A 261 6.51 13.85 10.28
N ARG A 262 5.92 14.86 9.62
CA ARG A 262 6.54 15.47 8.45
C ARG A 262 7.84 16.19 8.77
N ARG A 263 7.95 16.81 9.96
CA ARG A 263 9.21 17.45 10.39
C ARG A 263 10.30 16.41 10.58
N PHE A 264 9.98 15.28 11.21
CA PHE A 264 10.91 14.18 11.39
C PHE A 264 11.39 13.60 10.04
N LEU A 265 10.48 13.26 9.12
CA LEU A 265 10.84 12.70 7.80
C LEU A 265 11.71 13.64 6.93
N ARG A 266 11.83 14.91 7.33
CA ARG A 266 12.65 15.94 6.69
C ARG A 266 13.86 16.37 7.51
N SER A 267 14.04 15.82 8.71
CA SER A 267 15.11 16.21 9.61
C SER A 267 16.47 15.75 9.09
N GLU A 268 17.52 16.39 9.58
CA GLU A 268 18.90 15.98 9.33
C GLU A 268 19.17 14.60 9.92
N GLU A 269 18.72 14.34 11.15
CA GLU A 269 18.82 13.05 11.83
C GLU A 269 18.26 11.89 10.97
N TYR A 270 17.08 12.09 10.38
CA TYR A 270 16.46 11.12 9.48
C TYR A 270 17.35 10.86 8.27
N ARG A 271 17.80 11.93 7.61
CA ARG A 271 18.66 11.84 6.42
C ARG A 271 19.99 11.15 6.73
N THR A 272 20.61 11.47 7.86
CA THR A 272 21.89 10.89 8.30
C THR A 272 21.76 9.39 8.52
N THR A 273 20.73 8.95 9.25
CA THR A 273 20.48 7.53 9.51
C THR A 273 20.20 6.76 8.22
N ARG A 274 19.35 7.31 7.35
CA ARG A 274 19.07 6.74 6.03
C ARG A 274 20.33 6.63 5.17
N ASN A 275 21.11 7.71 5.08
CA ASN A 275 22.31 7.74 4.24
C ASN A 275 23.39 6.76 4.74
N ARG A 276 23.52 6.58 6.06
CA ARG A 276 24.39 5.56 6.65
C ARG A 276 23.96 4.17 6.22
N ALA A 277 22.69 3.80 6.43
CA ALA A 277 22.17 2.49 6.05
C ALA A 277 22.27 2.22 4.52
N LEU A 278 22.08 3.26 3.68
CA LEU A 278 22.32 3.19 2.24
C LEU A 278 23.80 2.90 1.90
N ALA A 279 24.71 3.58 2.57
CA ALA A 279 26.14 3.50 2.30
C ALA A 279 26.70 2.13 2.71
N ASP A 280 26.29 1.64 3.89
CA ASP A 280 26.80 0.43 4.53
C ASP A 280 26.35 -0.86 3.83
N LEU A 281 25.28 -0.82 3.03
CA LEU A 281 24.75 -1.98 2.33
C LEU A 281 25.15 -2.00 0.85
N ARG A 282 25.66 -3.15 0.41
CA ARG A 282 25.80 -3.51 -1.01
C ARG A 282 25.14 -4.85 -1.24
N VAL A 283 24.31 -4.95 -2.27
CA VAL A 283 23.57 -6.18 -2.57
C VAL A 283 23.88 -6.70 -3.96
N VAL A 284 23.62 -8.00 -4.14
CA VAL A 284 23.68 -8.68 -5.42
C VAL A 284 22.59 -9.75 -5.48
N VAL A 285 22.11 -10.06 -6.67
CA VAL A 285 21.25 -11.23 -6.89
C VAL A 285 22.10 -12.44 -7.23
N ASN A 286 21.87 -13.56 -6.56
CA ASN A 286 22.45 -14.84 -6.92
C ASN A 286 21.66 -15.45 -8.10
N TRP A 287 22.08 -15.13 -9.32
CA TRP A 287 21.40 -15.57 -10.54
C TRP A 287 21.46 -17.08 -10.78
N ASP A 288 22.50 -17.77 -10.30
CA ASP A 288 22.59 -19.22 -10.40
C ASP A 288 21.57 -19.91 -9.50
N LEU A 289 21.43 -19.41 -8.27
CA LEU A 289 20.39 -19.87 -7.35
C LEU A 289 18.99 -19.58 -7.92
N TYR A 290 18.77 -18.38 -8.45
CA TYR A 290 17.51 -18.00 -9.05
C TYR A 290 17.12 -18.93 -10.22
N ARG A 291 18.04 -19.18 -11.15
CA ARG A 291 17.83 -20.11 -12.28
C ARG A 291 17.46 -21.52 -11.82
N ARG A 292 18.13 -22.04 -10.78
CA ARG A 292 17.80 -23.36 -10.20
C ARG A 292 16.39 -23.38 -9.60
N LYS A 293 15.98 -22.31 -8.89
CA LYS A 293 14.65 -22.22 -8.28
C LYS A 293 13.54 -22.16 -9.32
N ILE A 294 13.67 -21.32 -10.34
CA ILE A 294 12.65 -21.20 -11.39
C ILE A 294 12.50 -22.50 -12.18
N ALA A 295 13.61 -23.16 -12.53
CA ALA A 295 13.56 -24.46 -13.21
C ALA A 295 12.78 -25.51 -12.39
N SER A 296 12.97 -25.55 -11.05
CA SER A 296 12.22 -26.46 -10.19
C SER A 296 10.73 -26.13 -10.10
N ARG A 297 10.38 -24.84 -10.15
CA ARG A 297 8.99 -24.37 -10.08
C ARG A 297 8.21 -24.71 -11.35
N ASP A 298 8.82 -24.52 -12.51
CA ASP A 298 8.21 -24.86 -13.80
C ASP A 298 7.93 -26.36 -13.95
N VAL A 299 8.71 -27.22 -13.28
CA VAL A 299 8.48 -28.67 -13.23
C VAL A 299 7.28 -29.00 -12.33
N VAL A 300 7.11 -28.29 -11.21
CA VAL A 300 5.98 -28.47 -10.29
C VAL A 300 4.68 -27.96 -10.90
N GLU A 301 4.68 -26.81 -11.58
CA GLU A 301 3.49 -26.25 -12.26
C GLU A 301 3.05 -27.08 -13.48
N LYS A 302 3.93 -27.94 -14.04
CA LYS A 302 3.64 -28.85 -15.16
C LYS A 302 3.31 -30.28 -14.74
N SER A 303 3.36 -30.60 -13.45
CA SER A 303 2.93 -31.90 -12.93
C SER A 303 1.41 -31.86 -12.68
N PRO A 304 0.63 -32.83 -13.20
CA PRO A 304 -0.84 -32.80 -13.18
C PRO A 304 -1.45 -32.85 -11.78
#